data_AF-A0A919F326-F1
#
_entry.id   AF-A0A919F326-F1
#
_cell.length_a   1.000
_cell.length_b   1.000
_cell.length_c   1.000
_cell.angle_alpha   90.00
_cell.angle_beta   90.00
_cell.angle_gamma   90.00
#
_symmetry.space_group_name_H-M   'P 1'
#
loop_
_entity.id
_entity.type
_entity.pdbx_description
1 polymer ?
#
loop_
_entity_poly.entity_id
_entity_poly.type
_entity_poly.pdbx_seq_one_letter_code
_entity_poly.pdbx_strand_id
1 'polypeptide(L)'
;MYDVTELNPSLASSAGEMISDSADLSRFFGALLRGELLPPRSLKEMKTTVATGIEPGVRYGLGLMDTRLDCGVHVWGHTGGIHGSVSEARTTADGRHSLAVNLNGDWAGETSAVVEKEFCPPASQPDTRVSTGR
;
A
#
# COMPACT_ATOMS: atom_id res chain seq x y z
N MET A 1 -23.14 10.33 -0.47
CA MET A 1 -22.65 10.10 -1.85
C MET A 1 -22.81 11.41 -2.60
N TYR A 2 -21.81 11.81 -3.36
CA TYR A 2 -21.79 13.05 -4.14
C TYR A 2 -21.35 12.72 -5.57
N ASP A 3 -21.73 13.56 -6.54
CA ASP A 3 -21.39 13.33 -7.96
C ASP A 3 -19.97 13.83 -8.24
N VAL A 4 -19.17 12.96 -8.86
CA VAL A 4 -17.75 13.18 -9.20
C VAL A 4 -17.46 12.87 -10.66
N THR A 5 -18.50 12.72 -11.48
CA THR A 5 -18.36 12.30 -12.89
C THR A 5 -17.44 13.22 -13.69
N GLU A 6 -17.44 14.53 -13.37
CA GLU A 6 -16.63 15.55 -14.06
C GLU A 6 -15.47 16.09 -13.21
N LEU A 7 -14.90 15.25 -12.33
CA LEU A 7 -13.75 15.63 -11.53
C LEU A 7 -12.57 16.08 -12.41
N ASN A 8 -12.13 17.34 -12.24
CA ASN A 8 -10.88 17.83 -12.81
C ASN A 8 -9.73 17.60 -11.82
N PRO A 9 -8.80 16.66 -12.07
CA PRO A 9 -7.78 16.28 -11.10
C PRO A 9 -6.62 17.29 -10.98
N SER A 10 -6.62 18.36 -11.78
CA SER A 10 -5.58 19.41 -11.73
C SER A 10 -5.45 20.09 -10.37
N LEU A 11 -6.48 20.00 -9.51
CA LEU A 11 -6.42 20.43 -8.11
C LEU A 11 -5.36 19.65 -7.30
N ALA A 12 -5.10 18.39 -7.66
CA ALA A 12 -4.07 17.54 -7.05
C ALA A 12 -2.73 17.69 -7.77
N SER A 13 -2.74 17.93 -9.08
CA SER A 13 -1.53 18.09 -9.91
C SER A 13 -0.53 16.94 -9.64
N SER A 14 0.77 17.22 -9.54
CA SER A 14 1.81 16.23 -9.27
C SER A 14 1.66 15.45 -7.95
N ALA A 15 0.80 15.90 -7.03
CA ALA A 15 0.54 15.19 -5.79
C ALA A 15 -0.43 14.01 -5.96
N GLY A 16 -1.25 13.96 -7.02
CA GLY A 16 -2.27 12.91 -7.14
C GLY A 16 -3.16 12.89 -8.38
N GLU A 17 -2.78 13.56 -9.48
CA GLU A 17 -3.63 13.60 -10.69
C GLU A 17 -3.51 12.37 -11.61
N MET A 18 -2.57 11.46 -11.32
CA MET A 18 -2.30 10.31 -12.20
C MET A 18 -3.47 9.32 -12.22
N ILE A 19 -3.71 8.76 -13.41
CA ILE A 19 -4.62 7.64 -13.65
C ILE A 19 -3.78 6.42 -14.01
N SER A 20 -4.09 5.26 -13.44
CA SER A 20 -3.41 3.98 -13.70
C SER A 20 -4.36 2.81 -13.46
N ASP A 21 -3.85 1.59 -13.61
CA ASP A 21 -4.52 0.36 -13.22
C ASP A 21 -3.67 -0.45 -12.21
N SER A 22 -4.25 -1.51 -11.64
CA SER A 22 -3.56 -2.33 -10.64
C SER A 22 -2.31 -3.03 -11.20
N ALA A 23 -2.29 -3.37 -12.48
CA ALA A 23 -1.15 -4.07 -13.09
C ALA A 23 0.04 -3.13 -13.25
N ASP A 24 -0.20 -1.91 -13.73
CA ASP A 24 0.82 -0.89 -13.91
C ASP A 24 1.37 -0.38 -12.57
N LEU A 25 0.51 -0.18 -11.56
CA LEU A 25 0.97 0.18 -10.21
C LEU A 25 1.85 -0.92 -9.60
N SER A 26 1.44 -2.19 -9.73
CA SER A 26 2.24 -3.32 -9.25
C SER A 26 3.59 -3.42 -9.98
N ARG A 27 3.59 -3.20 -11.30
CA ARG A 27 4.80 -3.15 -12.11
C ARG A 27 5.73 -2.02 -11.70
N PHE A 28 5.19 -0.82 -11.50
CA PHE A 28 5.97 0.36 -11.12
C PHE A 28 6.68 0.17 -9.78
N PHE A 29 5.94 -0.20 -8.72
CA PHE A 29 6.55 -0.41 -7.41
C PHE A 29 7.49 -1.62 -7.40
N GLY A 30 7.15 -2.71 -8.09
CA GLY A 30 8.05 -3.85 -8.25
C GLY A 30 9.38 -3.44 -8.90
N ALA A 31 9.34 -2.72 -10.03
CA ALA A 31 10.54 -2.25 -10.72
C ALA A 31 11.35 -1.23 -9.90
N LEU A 32 10.66 -0.32 -9.20
CA LEU A 32 11.29 0.67 -8.32
C LEU A 32 12.09 -0.01 -7.20
N LEU A 33 11.47 -0.95 -6.47
CA LEU A 33 12.09 -1.60 -5.33
C LEU A 33 13.17 -2.62 -5.73
N ARG A 34 13.12 -3.13 -6.98
CA ARG A 34 14.22 -3.91 -7.58
C ARG A 34 15.38 -3.05 -8.09
N GLY A 35 15.27 -1.72 -8.04
CA GLY A 35 16.33 -0.80 -8.47
C GLY A 35 16.46 -0.66 -9.98
N GLU A 36 15.40 -0.97 -10.74
CA GLU A 36 15.40 -0.85 -12.20
C GLU A 36 15.19 0.59 -12.68
N LEU A 37 14.61 1.46 -11.82
CA LEU A 37 14.26 2.84 -12.15
C LEU A 37 15.24 3.88 -11.60
N LEU A 38 15.98 3.55 -10.54
CA LEU A 38 16.85 4.48 -9.83
C LEU A 38 18.22 3.84 -9.56
N PRO A 39 19.32 4.61 -9.65
CA PRO A 39 20.61 4.16 -9.15
C PRO A 39 20.54 3.74 -7.67
N PRO A 40 21.37 2.79 -7.21
CA PRO A 40 21.30 2.28 -5.84
C PRO A 40 21.38 3.36 -4.75
N ARG A 41 22.16 4.42 -4.98
CA ARG A 41 22.26 5.56 -4.05
C ARG A 41 20.93 6.31 -3.91
N SER A 42 20.27 6.63 -5.02
CA SER A 42 18.98 7.34 -4.99
C SER A 42 17.86 6.49 -4.41
N LEU A 43 17.83 5.18 -4.70
CA LEU A 43 16.87 4.27 -4.06
C LEU A 43 17.10 4.18 -2.54
N LYS A 44 18.36 4.17 -2.09
CA LYS A 44 18.69 4.21 -0.66
C LYS A 44 18.21 5.51 0.00
N GLU A 45 18.39 6.65 -0.67
CA GLU A 45 17.89 7.95 -0.18
C GLU A 45 16.35 7.92 -0.10
N MET A 46 15.66 7.40 -1.14
CA MET A 46 14.20 7.27 -1.15
C MET A 46 13.66 6.38 -0.01
N LYS A 47 14.39 5.31 0.34
CA LYS A 47 14.07 4.38 1.44
C LYS A 47 14.56 4.83 2.81
N THR A 48 15.22 5.98 2.92
CA THR A 48 15.61 6.54 4.22
C THR A 48 14.39 7.22 4.83
N THR A 49 13.76 6.54 5.79
CA THR A 49 12.45 6.96 6.32
C THR A 49 12.53 7.64 7.69
N VAL A 50 11.56 8.51 7.97
CA VAL A 50 11.27 9.06 9.30
C VAL A 50 9.98 8.47 9.85
N ALA A 51 9.80 8.48 11.17
CA ALA A 51 8.52 8.11 11.78
C ALA A 51 7.46 9.17 11.43
N THR A 52 6.26 8.74 11.03
CA THR A 52 5.18 9.68 10.69
C THR A 52 4.52 10.29 11.93
N GLY A 53 4.50 9.54 13.03
CA GLY A 53 3.76 9.90 14.25
C GLY A 53 2.23 9.79 14.10
N ILE A 54 1.74 9.37 12.93
CA ILE A 54 0.31 9.19 12.64
C ILE A 54 -0.15 7.81 13.10
N GLU A 55 0.64 6.78 12.80
CA GLU A 55 0.31 5.39 13.12
C GLU A 55 1.59 4.60 13.49
N PRO A 56 1.55 3.73 14.51
CA PRO A 56 2.66 2.83 14.82
C PRO A 56 3.05 1.97 13.61
N GLY A 57 4.34 1.76 13.40
CA GLY A 57 4.81 0.90 12.30
C GLY A 57 4.78 1.53 10.91
N VAL A 58 4.26 2.77 10.76
CA VAL A 58 4.30 3.52 9.51
C VAL A 58 5.43 4.54 9.52
N ARG A 59 6.29 4.45 8.50
CA ARG A 59 7.39 5.38 8.26
C ARG A 59 7.33 5.91 6.84
N TYR A 60 7.88 7.10 6.61
CA TYR A 60 7.78 7.79 5.32
C TYR A 60 9.16 8.29 4.86
N GLY A 61 9.52 7.96 3.62
CA GLY A 61 10.74 8.38 2.94
C GLY A 61 10.46 9.47 1.91
N LEU A 62 11.13 9.42 0.75
CA LEU A 62 10.88 10.39 -0.32
C LEU A 62 9.75 9.88 -1.23
N GLY A 63 8.50 10.20 -0.90
CA GLY A 63 7.33 9.75 -1.67
C GLY A 63 7.06 8.23 -1.57
N LEU A 64 7.60 7.58 -0.54
CA LEU A 64 7.53 6.13 -0.36
C LEU A 64 7.30 5.78 1.11
N MET A 65 6.25 5.01 1.38
CA MET A 65 5.90 4.52 2.70
C MET A 65 6.55 3.17 2.97
N ASP A 66 6.99 2.96 4.22
CA ASP A 66 7.32 1.66 4.80
C ASP A 66 6.30 1.37 5.90
N THR A 67 5.50 0.33 5.70
CA THR A 67 4.49 -0.12 6.67
C THR A 67 4.88 -1.49 7.18
N ARG A 68 5.11 -1.59 8.49
CA ARG A 68 5.26 -2.88 9.16
C ARG A 68 3.87 -3.44 9.49
N LEU A 69 3.53 -4.55 8.87
CA LEU A 69 2.29 -5.30 9.10
C LEU A 69 2.31 -6.03 10.44
N ASP A 70 1.15 -6.50 10.89
CA ASP A 70 0.98 -7.20 12.16
C ASP A 70 1.82 -8.49 12.23
N CYS A 71 1.97 -9.19 11.10
CA CYS A 71 2.85 -10.36 11.00
C CYS A 71 4.36 -10.02 10.95
N GLY A 72 4.72 -8.74 11.06
CA GLY A 72 6.11 -8.26 11.04
C GLY A 72 6.72 -8.08 9.65
N VAL A 73 5.98 -8.40 8.58
CA VAL A 73 6.40 -8.15 7.21
C VAL A 73 6.40 -6.64 6.94
N HIS A 74 7.44 -6.16 6.26
CA HIS A 74 7.52 -4.79 5.79
C HIS A 74 7.08 -4.69 4.33
N VAL A 75 6.09 -3.85 4.07
CA VAL A 75 5.62 -3.53 2.72
C VAL A 75 5.89 -2.07 2.38
N TRP A 76 6.28 -1.83 1.14
CA TRP A 76 6.70 -0.54 0.62
C TRP A 76 5.75 -0.07 -0.48
N GLY A 77 5.40 1.21 -0.50
CA GLY A 77 4.52 1.77 -1.54
C GLY A 77 3.86 3.08 -1.13
N HIS A 78 2.60 3.28 -1.52
CA HIS A 78 1.85 4.49 -1.14
C HIS A 78 0.32 4.28 -1.17
N THR A 79 -0.41 5.03 -0.34
CA THR A 79 -1.90 5.14 -0.37
C THR A 79 -2.34 6.23 -1.36
N GLY A 80 -3.54 6.14 -1.92
CA GLY A 80 -4.11 7.16 -2.81
C GLY A 80 -5.50 7.54 -2.35
N GLY A 81 -5.81 8.83 -2.36
CA GLY A 81 -7.14 9.32 -2.02
C GLY A 81 -7.49 10.52 -2.87
N ILE A 82 -8.51 10.37 -3.70
CA ILE A 82 -9.15 11.46 -4.44
C ILE A 82 -10.66 11.19 -4.51
N HIS A 83 -11.45 12.21 -4.79
CA HIS A 83 -12.92 12.10 -4.82
C HIS A 83 -13.40 10.87 -5.62
N GLY A 84 -14.13 9.97 -4.97
CA GLY A 84 -14.63 8.72 -5.57
C GLY A 84 -13.60 7.60 -5.78
N SER A 85 -12.36 7.74 -5.29
CA SER A 85 -11.31 6.73 -5.46
C SER A 85 -10.34 6.65 -4.28
N VAL A 86 -10.24 5.47 -3.68
CA VAL A 86 -9.22 5.15 -2.67
C VAL A 86 -8.38 3.99 -3.18
N SER A 87 -7.09 4.25 -3.38
CA SER A 87 -6.14 3.31 -3.96
C SER A 87 -5.06 2.91 -2.96
N GLU A 88 -4.50 1.73 -3.17
CA GLU A 88 -3.39 1.22 -2.38
C GLU A 88 -2.46 0.46 -3.30
N ALA A 89 -1.16 0.75 -3.26
CA ALA A 89 -0.16 -0.03 -3.95
C ALA A 89 1.00 -0.35 -3.00
N ARG A 90 1.35 -1.63 -2.90
CA ARG A 90 2.36 -2.16 -1.98
C ARG A 90 3.18 -3.25 -2.65
N THR A 91 4.43 -3.38 -2.22
CA THR A 91 5.30 -4.49 -2.58
C THR A 91 6.21 -4.86 -1.42
N THR A 92 6.67 -6.11 -1.36
CA THR A 92 7.75 -6.52 -0.45
C THR A 92 9.03 -5.71 -0.70
N ALA A 93 9.91 -5.62 0.31
CA ALA A 93 11.14 -4.82 0.23
C ALA A 93 12.10 -5.20 -0.91
N ASP A 94 11.97 -6.42 -1.46
CA ASP A 94 12.71 -6.97 -2.60
C ASP A 94 11.99 -6.80 -3.95
N GLY A 95 10.78 -6.22 -3.96
CA GLY A 95 9.99 -5.95 -5.16
C GLY A 95 9.44 -7.19 -5.88
N ARG A 96 9.32 -8.35 -5.20
CA ARG A 96 8.91 -9.63 -5.81
C ARG A 96 7.45 -10.01 -5.61
N HIS A 97 6.82 -9.53 -4.54
CA HIS A 97 5.40 -9.75 -4.26
C HIS A 97 4.74 -8.38 -4.16
N SER A 98 3.77 -8.11 -5.04
CA SER A 98 3.13 -6.80 -5.17
C SER A 98 1.61 -6.94 -5.18
N LEU A 99 0.94 -5.92 -4.64
CA LEU A 99 -0.50 -5.76 -4.61
C LEU A 99 -0.83 -4.33 -5.01
N ALA A 100 -1.86 -4.17 -5.85
CA ALA A 100 -2.51 -2.88 -6.04
C ALA A 100 -4.03 -3.06 -6.07
N VAL A 101 -4.75 -2.27 -5.28
CA VAL A 101 -6.21 -2.32 -5.15
C VAL A 101 -6.78 -0.92 -5.21
N ASN A 102 -8.00 -0.82 -5.75
CA ASN A 102 -8.78 0.42 -5.77
C ASN A 102 -10.21 0.17 -5.30
N LEU A 103 -10.72 1.07 -4.48
CA LEU A 103 -12.13 1.18 -4.13
C LEU A 103 -12.70 2.38 -4.88
N ASN A 104 -13.80 2.18 -5.62
CA ASN A 104 -14.48 3.21 -6.41
C ASN A 104 -15.43 4.09 -5.57
N GLY A 105 -15.08 4.30 -4.30
CA GLY A 105 -15.78 5.16 -3.38
C GLY A 105 -14.88 5.49 -2.20
N ASP A 106 -14.86 6.76 -1.82
CA ASP A 106 -14.07 7.30 -0.70
C ASP A 106 -14.85 7.37 0.62
N TRP A 107 -16.09 6.87 0.62
CA TRP A 107 -16.99 6.86 1.78
C TRP A 107 -17.07 5.50 2.48
N ALA A 108 -16.47 4.45 1.92
CA ALA A 108 -16.57 3.09 2.48
C ALA A 108 -15.42 2.18 2.03
N GLY A 109 -15.10 1.21 2.90
CA GLY A 109 -14.08 0.19 2.68
C GLY A 109 -12.73 0.54 3.28
N GLU A 110 -11.88 -0.47 3.43
CA GLU A 110 -10.60 -0.37 4.12
C GLU A 110 -9.54 -1.15 3.33
N THR A 111 -8.63 -0.42 2.67
CA THR A 111 -7.58 -1.04 1.84
C THR A 111 -6.51 -1.74 2.67
N SER A 112 -6.23 -1.26 3.89
CA SER A 112 -5.26 -1.87 4.81
C SER A 112 -5.59 -3.32 5.16
N ALA A 113 -6.86 -3.64 5.39
CA ALA A 113 -7.30 -5.02 5.63
C ALA A 113 -7.04 -5.96 4.43
N VAL A 114 -7.03 -5.44 3.19
CA VAL A 114 -6.67 -6.22 2.00
C VAL A 114 -5.16 -6.45 1.95
N VAL A 115 -4.37 -5.42 2.26
CA VAL A 115 -2.90 -5.52 2.35
C VAL A 115 -2.49 -6.56 3.39
N GLU A 116 -3.05 -6.48 4.60
CA GLU A 116 -2.78 -7.45 5.67
C GLU A 116 -3.03 -8.89 5.20
N LYS A 117 -4.21 -9.16 4.62
CA LYS A 117 -4.55 -10.51 4.15
C LYS A 117 -3.68 -11.01 3.00
N GLU A 118 -3.20 -10.13 2.13
CA GLU A 118 -2.37 -10.52 0.98
C GLU A 118 -0.94 -10.88 1.39
N PHE A 119 -0.34 -10.08 2.28
CA PHE A 119 1.09 -10.19 2.60
C PHE A 119 1.37 -11.01 3.86
N CYS A 120 0.40 -11.10 4.77
CA CYS A 120 0.55 -11.94 5.94
C CYS A 120 0.04 -13.36 5.65
N PRO A 121 0.86 -14.40 5.88
CA PRO A 121 0.37 -15.76 5.78
C PRO A 121 -0.81 -15.94 6.73
N PRO A 122 -1.85 -16.73 6.37
CA PRO A 122 -2.87 -17.10 7.33
C PRO A 122 -2.15 -17.80 8.46
N ALA A 123 -2.11 -17.18 9.64
CA ALA A 123 -1.62 -17.83 10.84
C ALA A 123 -2.32 -19.19 10.92
N SER A 124 -1.55 -20.25 11.19
CA SER A 124 -2.05 -21.50 11.74
C SER A 124 -3.10 -21.15 12.79
N GLN A 125 -4.38 -21.25 12.41
CA GLN A 125 -5.47 -20.89 13.29
C GLN A 125 -5.30 -21.72 14.57
N PRO A 126 -5.47 -21.13 15.77
CA PRO A 126 -5.50 -21.93 16.97
C PRO A 126 -6.59 -23.01 16.81
N ASP A 127 -6.17 -24.28 16.88
CA ASP A 127 -7.02 -25.46 16.72
C ASP A 127 -8.25 -25.30 17.63
N THR A 128 -9.40 -24.97 17.03
CA THR A 128 -10.66 -24.74 17.75
C THR A 128 -11.33 -26.06 18.08
N ARG A 129 -10.56 -27.13 18.32
CA ARG A 129 -11.03 -28.33 18.98
C ARG A 129 -11.33 -27.99 20.43
N VAL A 130 -12.56 -27.49 20.61
CA VAL A 130 -13.32 -27.54 21.84
C VAL A 130 -13.11 -28.92 22.46
N SER A 131 -12.43 -28.95 23.59
CA SER A 131 -12.39 -30.13 24.45
C SER A 131 -13.81 -30.40 24.91
N THR A 132 -14.45 -31.42 24.32
CA THR A 132 -15.63 -32.03 24.92
C THR A 132 -15.14 -32.80 26.14
N GLY A 133 -15.05 -32.10 27.26
CA GLY A 133 -14.77 -32.65 28.58
C GLY A 133 -15.96 -33.49 29.04
N ARG A 134 -15.61 -34.64 29.60
CA ARG A 134 -16.44 -35.75 30.08
C ARG A 134 -17.26 -35.40 31.31
#